data_AF-A0A1F8H3D1-F1
#
_entry.id   AF-A0A1F8H3D1-F1
#
_cell.length_a   1.000
_cell.length_b   1.000
_cell.length_c   1.000
_cell.angle_alpha   90.00
_cell.angle_beta   90.00
_cell.angle_gamma   90.00
#
_symmetry.space_group_name_H-M   'P 1'
#
loop_
_entity.id
_entity.type
_entity.pdbx_description
1 polymer ?
#
loop_
_entity_poly.entity_id
_entity_poly.type
_entity_poly.pdbx_seq_one_letter_code
_entity_poly.pdbx_strand_id
1 'polypeptide(L)'
;MAEEKKCLIYYKVGWKSIGFCCGERFDRLETCCEMFERMFLSMGNEKNTDWNNSYMFDAKSGLNLLKKDSKVGLFLCGESIKFCPWCGHAIEIKKSREVMLVQKFCYEEVERSEP
;
A
#
# COMPACT_ATOMS: atom_id res chain seq x y z
N MET A 1 -27.43 -0.04 -16.35
CA MET A 1 -26.05 0.30 -16.80
C MET A 1 -25.14 -0.72 -16.15
N ALA A 2 -24.38 -1.49 -16.94
CA ALA A 2 -23.40 -2.40 -16.35
C ALA A 2 -22.31 -1.54 -15.68
N GLU A 3 -22.04 -1.76 -14.39
CA GLU A 3 -20.88 -1.15 -13.75
C GLU A 3 -19.63 -1.52 -14.55
N GLU A 4 -18.87 -0.50 -14.98
CA GLU A 4 -17.56 -0.73 -15.57
C GLU A 4 -16.71 -1.48 -14.55
N LYS A 5 -16.28 -2.70 -14.91
CA LYS A 5 -15.38 -3.48 -14.06
C LYS A 5 -14.10 -2.67 -13.85
N LYS A 6 -13.69 -2.52 -12.59
CA LYS A 6 -12.47 -1.81 -12.20
C LYS A 6 -11.78 -2.53 -11.05
N CYS A 7 -10.47 -2.38 -10.98
CA CYS A 7 -9.67 -2.90 -9.89
C CYS A 7 -9.61 -1.83 -8.79
N LEU A 8 -10.09 -2.11 -7.59
CA LEU A 8 -10.08 -1.19 -6.46
C LEU A 8 -9.11 -1.69 -5.39
N ILE A 9 -8.13 -0.86 -5.07
CA ILE A 9 -7.11 -1.14 -4.06
C ILE A 9 -7.33 -0.17 -2.90
N TYR A 10 -7.56 -0.72 -1.73
CA TYR A 10 -7.80 0.07 -0.54
C TYR A 10 -6.60 0.06 0.38
N TYR A 11 -6.27 1.21 0.94
CA TYR A 11 -5.23 1.37 1.94
C TYR A 11 -5.76 2.08 3.19
N LYS A 12 -5.13 1.79 4.32
CA LYS A 12 -5.37 2.46 5.60
C LYS A 12 -4.17 3.33 5.98
N VAL A 13 -4.45 4.41 6.72
CA VAL A 13 -3.42 5.32 7.26
C VAL A 13 -3.27 5.06 8.75
N GLY A 14 -2.03 4.91 9.21
CA GLY A 14 -1.70 4.66 10.62
C GLY A 14 -1.21 5.93 11.31
N TRP A 15 -1.72 6.18 12.51
CA TRP A 15 -1.36 7.34 13.34
C TRP A 15 -0.85 6.88 14.71
N LYS A 16 0.28 7.39 15.18
CA LYS A 16 0.77 7.15 16.56
C LYS A 16 0.07 8.06 17.58
N SER A 17 -0.22 9.29 17.16
CA SER A 17 -0.91 10.33 17.93
C SER A 17 -1.57 11.31 16.96
N ILE A 18 -2.40 12.21 17.48
CA ILE A 18 -2.96 13.32 16.69
C ILE A 18 -1.79 14.10 16.08
N GLY A 19 -1.69 14.09 14.74
CA GLY A 19 -0.65 14.81 14.00
C GLY A 19 0.61 13.99 13.67
N PHE A 20 0.78 12.76 14.20
CA PHE A 20 1.92 11.90 13.86
C PHE A 20 1.49 10.70 12.99
N CYS A 21 1.59 10.86 11.67
CA CYS A 21 1.31 9.80 10.70
C CYS A 21 2.50 8.85 10.61
N CYS A 22 2.27 7.57 10.86
CA CYS A 22 3.27 6.53 10.72
C CYS A 22 3.37 5.97 9.31
N GLY A 23 2.34 6.12 8.46
CA GLY A 23 2.39 5.70 7.05
C GLY A 23 1.08 5.11 6.54
N GLU A 24 1.16 4.45 5.39
CA GLU A 24 0.04 3.82 4.70
C GLU A 24 0.28 2.31 4.50
N ARG A 25 -0.79 1.51 4.59
CA ARG A 25 -0.73 0.05 4.40
C ARG A 25 -1.92 -0.47 3.61
N PHE A 26 -1.72 -1.53 2.82
CA PHE A 26 -2.81 -2.26 2.19
C PHE A 26 -3.88 -2.72 3.21
N ASP A 27 -5.15 -2.64 2.83
CA ASP A 27 -6.29 -3.03 3.66
C ASP A 27 -7.17 -4.08 2.98
N ARG A 28 -7.60 -3.84 1.73
CA ARG A 28 -8.41 -4.79 0.97
C ARG A 28 -8.31 -4.54 -0.53
N LEU A 29 -8.67 -5.55 -1.32
CA LEU A 29 -8.61 -5.54 -2.77
C LEU A 29 -9.97 -6.01 -3.33
N GLU A 30 -10.50 -5.31 -4.32
CA GLU A 30 -11.63 -5.76 -5.16
C GLU A 30 -11.14 -5.81 -6.61
N THR A 31 -11.17 -6.98 -7.24
CA THR A 31 -10.43 -7.23 -8.48
C THR A 31 -11.30 -7.22 -9.72
N CYS A 32 -10.73 -6.67 -10.78
CA CYS A 32 -11.32 -6.66 -12.12
C CYS A 32 -11.04 -7.97 -12.88
N CYS A 33 -10.05 -8.76 -12.46
CA CYS A 33 -9.78 -10.11 -12.96
C CYS A 33 -8.93 -10.92 -11.96
N GLU A 34 -9.03 -12.25 -12.03
CA GLU A 34 -8.28 -13.18 -11.17
C GLU A 34 -6.76 -13.06 -11.32
N MET A 35 -6.27 -12.74 -12.52
CA MET A 35 -4.83 -12.58 -12.75
C MET A 35 -4.27 -11.38 -11.98
N PHE A 36 -5.02 -10.27 -11.92
CA PHE A 36 -4.64 -9.12 -11.13
C PHE A 36 -4.56 -9.48 -9.65
N GLU A 37 -5.57 -10.18 -9.14
CA GLU A 37 -5.60 -10.65 -7.75
C GLU A 37 -4.39 -11.52 -7.43
N ARG A 38 -4.16 -12.55 -8.24
CA ARG A 38 -3.06 -13.48 -8.04
C ARG A 38 -1.73 -12.74 -8.04
N MET A 39 -1.49 -11.85 -8.99
CA MET A 39 -0.22 -11.13 -9.10
C MET A 39 -0.05 -10.10 -7.98
N PHE A 40 -1.12 -9.42 -7.57
CA PHE A 40 -1.07 -8.48 -6.46
C PHE A 40 -0.77 -9.20 -5.14
N LEU A 41 -1.42 -10.33 -4.86
CA LEU A 41 -1.22 -11.07 -3.61
C LEU A 41 0.07 -11.89 -3.58
N SER A 42 0.55 -12.40 -4.72
CA SER A 42 1.77 -13.23 -4.78
C SER A 42 3.05 -12.43 -4.93
N MET A 43 3.01 -11.32 -5.68
CA MET A 43 4.18 -10.52 -6.02
C MET A 43 4.12 -9.09 -5.46
N GLY A 44 2.99 -8.68 -4.88
CA GLY A 44 2.85 -7.35 -4.32
C GLY A 44 3.37 -7.23 -2.90
N ASN A 45 3.83 -6.03 -2.56
CA ASN A 45 4.41 -5.67 -1.26
C ASN A 45 3.36 -5.53 -0.14
N GLU A 46 2.45 -6.50 0.02
CA GLU A 46 1.71 -6.65 1.30
C GLU A 46 2.66 -6.84 2.50
N LYS A 47 3.94 -7.12 2.22
CA LYS A 47 5.02 -7.34 3.18
C LYS A 47 5.72 -6.07 3.68
N ASN A 48 5.27 -4.87 3.32
CA ASN A 48 5.69 -3.67 4.06
C ASN A 48 5.04 -3.71 5.46
N THR A 49 5.73 -4.37 6.39
CA THR A 49 5.31 -4.59 7.78
C THR A 49 5.53 -3.36 8.65
N ASP A 50 6.44 -2.46 8.23
CA ASP A 50 6.88 -1.34 9.03
C ASP A 50 6.31 -0.04 8.48
N TRP A 51 5.48 0.59 9.29
CA TRP A 51 4.89 1.89 8.97
C TRP A 51 6.00 2.92 8.60
N ASN A 52 7.13 2.89 9.32
CA ASN A 52 8.27 3.78 9.15
C ASN A 52 9.08 3.58 7.86
N ASN A 53 8.90 2.48 7.11
CA ASN A 53 9.80 2.11 6.02
C ASN A 53 9.13 2.10 4.63
N SER A 54 7.95 2.72 4.53
CA SER A 54 7.08 2.74 3.33
C SER A 54 7.72 3.36 2.07
N TYR A 55 8.92 3.97 2.17
CA TYR A 55 9.61 4.66 1.08
C TYR A 55 11.03 4.15 0.78
N MET A 56 11.62 3.30 1.62
CA MET A 56 12.97 2.81 1.34
C MET A 56 12.89 1.58 0.42
N PHE A 57 12.93 1.87 -0.87
CA PHE A 57 13.70 1.10 -1.85
C PHE A 57 13.69 -0.42 -1.67
N ASP A 58 12.54 -1.02 -1.92
CA ASP A 58 12.50 -2.40 -2.38
C ASP A 58 11.35 -2.54 -3.37
N ALA A 59 11.44 -1.77 -4.47
CA ALA A 59 10.70 -2.01 -5.70
C ALA A 59 11.20 -3.34 -6.31
N LYS A 60 11.07 -4.43 -5.56
CA LYS A 60 11.20 -5.79 -6.04
C LYS A 60 10.25 -5.95 -7.22
N SER A 61 10.63 -6.83 -8.14
CA SER A 61 9.79 -7.25 -9.26
C SER A 61 8.38 -7.60 -8.76
N GLY A 62 7.36 -6.83 -9.16
CA GLY A 62 6.00 -7.04 -8.65
C GLY A 62 5.10 -5.82 -8.71
N LEU A 63 3.86 -6.01 -8.23
CA LEU A 63 2.81 -5.01 -8.12
C LEU A 63 2.83 -4.36 -6.74
N ASN A 64 3.49 -3.21 -6.62
CA ASN A 64 3.77 -2.56 -5.35
C ASN A 64 2.85 -1.37 -5.11
N LEU A 65 2.21 -1.34 -3.94
CA LEU A 65 1.48 -0.17 -3.46
C LEU A 65 2.46 0.74 -2.72
N LEU A 66 2.83 1.86 -3.34
CA LEU A 66 3.87 2.78 -2.83
C LEU A 66 3.32 4.20 -2.73
N LYS A 67 3.91 5.02 -1.86
CA LYS A 67 3.63 6.46 -1.82
C LYS A 67 4.75 7.23 -2.51
N LYS A 68 4.39 8.11 -3.43
CA LYS A 68 5.30 9.02 -4.14
C LYS A 68 4.66 10.41 -4.19
N ASP A 69 5.41 11.45 -3.85
CA ASP A 69 4.94 12.84 -3.86
C ASP A 69 3.60 13.02 -3.10
N SER A 70 3.51 12.43 -1.91
CA SER A 70 2.32 12.43 -1.05
C SER A 70 1.08 11.71 -1.60
N LYS A 71 1.19 10.95 -2.71
CA LYS A 71 0.10 10.16 -3.29
C LYS A 71 0.42 8.68 -3.27
N VAL A 72 -0.53 7.86 -2.84
CA VAL A 72 -0.44 6.40 -2.93
C VAL A 72 -0.75 5.96 -4.36
N GLY A 73 0.15 5.20 -4.96
CA GLY A 73 0.12 4.73 -6.33
C GLY A 73 0.44 3.24 -6.41
N LEU A 74 0.06 2.61 -7.52
CA LEU A 74 0.44 1.25 -7.85
C LEU A 74 1.58 1.28 -8.86
N PHE A 75 2.60 0.46 -8.63
CA PHE A 75 3.79 0.39 -9.45
C PHE A 75 4.06 -1.05 -9.86
N LEU A 76 4.29 -1.29 -11.15
CA LEU A 76 4.75 -2.55 -11.69
C LEU A 76 6.22 -2.40 -12.11
N CYS A 77 7.12 -3.14 -11.47
CA CYS A 77 8.56 -3.08 -11.78
C CYS A 77 9.14 -1.64 -11.74
N GLY A 78 8.62 -0.79 -10.85
CA GLY A 78 9.05 0.60 -10.69
C GLY A 78 8.28 1.62 -11.53
N GLU A 79 7.45 1.19 -12.49
CA GLU A 79 6.63 2.09 -13.31
C GLU A 79 5.22 2.23 -12.75
N SER A 80 4.69 3.46 -12.69
CA SER A 80 3.33 3.69 -12.22
C SER A 80 2.32 3.20 -13.26
N ILE A 81 1.35 2.38 -12.82
CA ILE A 81 0.29 1.87 -13.67
C ILE A 81 -1.08 2.40 -13.21
N LYS A 82 -1.96 2.69 -14.18
CA LYS A 82 -3.34 3.15 -13.96
C LYS A 82 -4.40 2.18 -14.49
N PHE A 83 -3.97 1.18 -15.24
CA PHE A 83 -4.82 0.17 -15.87
C PHE A 83 -4.26 -1.21 -15.57
N CYS A 84 -5.15 -2.18 -15.42
CA CYS A 84 -4.80 -3.58 -15.21
C CYS A 84 -4.05 -4.10 -16.45
N PRO A 85 -2.81 -4.60 -16.32
CA PRO A 85 -2.04 -5.10 -17.45
C PRO A 85 -2.69 -6.29 -18.17
N TRP A 86 -3.62 -6.99 -17.52
CA TRP A 86 -4.23 -8.21 -18.06
C TRP A 86 -5.61 -8.02 -18.69
N CYS A 87 -6.43 -7.10 -18.17
CA CYS A 87 -7.79 -6.89 -18.66
C CYS A 87 -8.09 -5.45 -19.09
N GLY A 88 -7.13 -4.54 -19.00
CA GLY A 88 -7.26 -3.15 -19.48
C GLY A 88 -8.17 -2.25 -18.63
N HIS A 89 -8.90 -2.81 -17.66
CA HIS A 89 -9.76 -2.04 -16.76
C HIS A 89 -8.97 -1.06 -15.89
N ALA A 90 -9.60 0.06 -15.54
CA ALA A 90 -9.00 1.07 -14.68
C ALA A 90 -8.68 0.52 -13.29
N ILE A 91 -7.61 1.06 -12.69
CA ILE A 91 -7.21 0.82 -11.31
C ILE A 91 -7.50 2.08 -10.50
N GLU A 92 -8.26 1.94 -9.42
CA GLU A 92 -8.56 2.99 -8.47
C GLU A 92 -7.94 2.66 -7.10
N ILE A 93 -7.28 3.64 -6.49
CA ILE A 93 -6.66 3.49 -5.18
C ILE A 93 -7.37 4.42 -4.19
N LYS A 94 -7.87 3.86 -3.09
CA LYS A 94 -8.71 4.61 -2.12
C LYS A 94 -8.24 4.41 -0.69
N LYS A 95 -8.30 5.48 0.09
CA LYS A 95 -8.19 5.37 1.56
C LYS A 95 -9.47 4.72 2.08
N SER A 96 -9.38 3.59 2.77
CA SER A 96 -10.53 2.95 3.43
C SER A 96 -10.78 3.53 4.81
N ARG A 97 -9.73 3.70 5.62
CA ARG A 97 -9.84 4.13 7.02
C ARG A 97 -8.53 4.68 7.58
N GLU A 98 -8.64 5.32 8.73
CA GLU A 98 -7.51 5.71 9.57
C GLU A 98 -7.52 4.86 10.83
N VAL A 99 -6.33 4.48 11.32
CA VAL A 99 -6.17 3.62 12.49
C VAL A 99 -5.15 4.23 13.46
N MET A 100 -5.47 4.22 14.75
CA MET A 100 -4.53 4.57 15.81
C MET A 100 -3.65 3.36 16.14
N LEU A 101 -2.33 3.53 16.03
CA LEU A 101 -1.36 2.51 16.34
C LEU A 101 -1.07 2.51 17.84
N VAL A 102 -1.26 1.36 18.48
CA VAL A 102 -0.85 1.15 19.87
C VAL A 102 0.67 0.94 19.89
N GLN A 103 1.38 1.54 20.86
CA GLN A 103 2.85 1.61 20.97
C GLN A 103 3.60 0.30 20.69
N LYS A 104 3.00 -0.88 20.92
CA LYS A 104 3.60 -2.19 20.60
C LYS A 104 4.00 -2.37 19.13
N PHE A 105 3.37 -1.65 18.20
CA PHE A 105 3.70 -1.68 16.77
C PHE A 105 4.63 -0.54 16.33
N CYS A 106 5.18 0.23 17.28
CA CYS A 106 6.01 1.42 17.04
C CYS A 106 7.48 1.28 17.51
N TYR A 107 7.93 0.09 17.94
CA TYR A 107 9.35 -0.17 18.22
C TYR A 107 10.03 -0.54 16.89
N GLU A 108 11.08 0.13 16.41
CA GLU A 108 12.37 0.38 17.07
C GLU A 108 12.79 1.86 17.00
N GLU A 109 12.93 2.55 18.15
CA GLU A 109 13.90 3.67 18.37
C GLU A 109 13.95 3.99 19.88
N VAL A 110 14.25 3.01 20.72
CA VAL A 110 14.71 3.20 22.12
C VAL A 110 15.55 1.96 22.38
N GLU A 111 16.87 1.96 22.21
CA GLU A 111 17.84 2.25 23.27
C GLU A 111 19.23 2.43 22.62
N ARG A 112 19.65 3.68 22.37
CA ARG A 112 21.07 4.04 22.18
C ARG A 112 21.34 5.41 22.77
N SER A 113 21.07 5.51 24.06
CA SER A 113 21.57 6.60 24.89
C SER A 113 21.67 6.05 26.31
N GLU A 114 22.66 5.18 26.50
CA GLU A 114 23.27 5.02 27.80
C GLU A 114 24.29 6.16 28.00
N PRO A 115 24.45 6.62 29.26
CA PRO A 115 25.09 7.89 29.63
C PRO A 115 26.59 8.00 29.34
#